data_AF-A0A1C6T1L4-F1
#
_entry.id   AF-A0A1C6T1L4-F1
#
_cell.length_a   1.000
_cell.length_b   1.000
_cell.length_c   1.000
_cell.angle_alpha   90.00
_cell.angle_beta   90.00
_cell.angle_gamma   90.00
#
_symmetry.space_group_name_H-M   'P 1'
#
loop_
_entity.id
_entity.type
_entity.pdbx_description
1 polymer ?
#
loop_
_entity_poly.entity_id
_entity_poly.type
_entity_poly.pdbx_seq_one_letter_code
_entity_poly.pdbx_strand_id
1 'polypeptide(L)'
;MDDIRLPGPPDVAAAHPGVVRGVLRRTGANCSERCLVLQRWYGGQRVARTVVIVVTAPSSGFHAHAWLDGDSDAEREAMVEILRRPVPPAWLTPRRGAAEAWAGRR
;
A
#
# COMPACT_ATOMS: atom_id res chain seq x y z
N MET A 1 -10.36 10.56 22.83
CA MET A 1 -10.78 10.09 21.50
C MET A 1 -10.49 8.60 21.50
N ASP A 2 -11.52 7.77 21.52
CA ASP A 2 -11.33 6.32 21.40
C ASP A 2 -10.96 5.98 19.96
N ASP A 3 -9.80 5.35 19.79
CA ASP A 3 -9.33 4.88 18.48
C ASP A 3 -10.23 3.74 17.99
N ILE A 4 -10.92 3.95 16.87
CA ILE A 4 -11.66 2.89 16.19
C ILE A 4 -10.64 1.87 15.65
N ARG A 5 -10.60 0.68 16.26
CA ARG A 5 -9.84 -0.45 15.72
C ARG A 5 -10.67 -1.18 14.67
N LEU A 6 -10.30 -0.97 13.41
CA LEU A 6 -10.82 -1.79 12.32
C LEU A 6 -10.19 -3.19 12.36
N PRO A 7 -10.95 -4.26 12.02
CA PRO A 7 -10.37 -5.58 11.85
C PRO A 7 -9.24 -5.50 10.80
N GLY A 8 -8.16 -6.24 11.05
CA GLY A 8 -7.08 -6.35 10.09
C GLY A 8 -7.64 -6.88 8.76
N PRO A 9 -7.11 -6.43 7.61
CA PRO A 9 -7.55 -6.95 6.33
C PRO A 9 -7.35 -8.48 6.29
N PRO A 10 -8.19 -9.21 5.54
CA PRO A 10 -8.00 -10.65 5.33
C PRO A 10 -6.58 -10.92 4.81
N ASP A 11 -6.12 -12.17 4.92
CA ASP A 11 -4.78 -12.51 4.42
C ASP A 11 -4.71 -12.33 2.89
N VAL A 12 -4.21 -11.17 2.48
CA VAL A 12 -4.07 -10.79 1.08
C VAL A 12 -2.79 -11.33 0.45
N ALA A 13 -1.92 -12.00 1.21
CA ALA A 13 -0.65 -12.51 0.70
C ALA A 13 -0.85 -13.56 -0.42
N ALA A 14 -1.99 -14.26 -0.41
CA ALA A 14 -2.33 -15.25 -1.43
C ALA A 14 -2.93 -14.64 -2.72
N ALA A 15 -3.34 -13.36 -2.71
CA ALA A 15 -4.00 -12.77 -3.87
C ALA A 15 -3.01 -12.41 -4.97
N HIS A 16 -3.29 -12.83 -6.21
CA HIS A 16 -2.47 -12.49 -7.38
C HIS A 16 -2.50 -10.96 -7.65
N PRO A 17 -1.38 -10.31 -8.00
CA PRO A 17 -1.32 -8.85 -8.22
C PRO A 17 -2.35 -8.33 -9.23
N GLY A 18 -2.59 -9.11 -10.29
CA GLY A 18 -3.58 -8.77 -11.32
C GLY A 18 -5.02 -8.69 -10.80
N VAL A 19 -5.38 -9.54 -9.82
CA VAL A 19 -6.72 -9.53 -9.21
C VAL A 19 -6.90 -8.26 -8.38
N VAL A 20 -5.91 -7.93 -7.56
CA VAL A 20 -5.93 -6.72 -6.72
C VAL A 20 -6.06 -5.47 -7.58
N ARG A 21 -5.21 -5.33 -8.60
CA ARG A 21 -5.28 -4.21 -9.56
C ARG A 21 -6.61 -4.18 -10.31
N GLY A 22 -7.15 -5.35 -10.69
CA GLY A 22 -8.44 -5.47 -11.36
C GLY A 22 -9.60 -4.97 -10.50
N VAL A 23 -9.61 -5.31 -9.20
CA VAL A 23 -10.61 -4.81 -8.24
C VAL A 23 -10.48 -3.29 -8.09
N LEU A 24 -9.27 -2.78 -7.84
CA LEU A 24 -9.03 -1.33 -7.68
C LEU A 24 -9.49 -0.53 -8.90
N ARG A 25 -9.32 -1.07 -10.11
CA ARG A 25 -9.83 -0.46 -11.33
C ARG A 25 -11.36 -0.49 -11.39
N ARG A 26 -12.00 -1.61 -11.05
CA ARG A 26 -13.47 -1.75 -11.08
C ARG A 26 -14.17 -0.88 -10.03
N THR A 27 -13.55 -0.68 -8.87
CA THR A 27 -14.10 0.15 -7.80
C THR A 27 -13.84 1.65 -8.01
N GLY A 28 -13.10 2.03 -9.05
CA GLY A 28 -12.75 3.43 -9.30
C GLY A 28 -11.82 4.02 -8.25
N ALA A 29 -10.95 3.20 -7.62
CA ALA A 29 -10.06 3.67 -6.57
C ALA A 29 -9.14 4.79 -7.08
N ASN A 30 -9.03 5.88 -6.32
CA ASN A 30 -8.15 6.99 -6.66
C ASN A 30 -6.66 6.63 -6.45
N CYS A 31 -5.75 7.53 -6.82
CA CYS A 31 -4.30 7.31 -6.73
C CYS A 31 -3.84 6.94 -5.31
N SER A 32 -4.34 7.64 -4.30
CA SER A 32 -3.98 7.41 -2.90
C SER A 32 -4.53 6.09 -2.37
N GLU A 33 -5.80 5.80 -2.62
CA GLU A 33 -6.44 4.53 -2.24
C GLU A 33 -5.73 3.34 -2.88
N ARG A 34 -5.45 3.44 -4.18
CA ARG A 34 -4.71 2.42 -4.93
C ARG A 34 -3.34 2.17 -4.32
N CYS A 35 -2.58 3.22 -4.03
CA CYS A 35 -1.25 3.10 -3.44
C CYS A 35 -1.29 2.50 -2.03
N LEU A 36 -2.25 2.89 -1.19
CA LEU A 36 -2.39 2.37 0.17
C LEU A 36 -2.76 0.88 0.18
N VAL A 37 -3.70 0.47 -0.68
CA VAL A 37 -4.08 -0.94 -0.83
C VAL A 37 -2.91 -1.76 -1.37
N LEU A 38 -2.23 -1.28 -2.41
CA LEU A 38 -1.07 -1.98 -2.97
C LEU A 38 0.09 -2.05 -1.97
N GLN A 39 0.36 -0.98 -1.21
CA GLN A 39 1.37 -1.00 -0.14
C GLN A 39 1.05 -2.07 0.89
N ARG A 40 -0.22 -2.20 1.29
CA ARG A 40 -0.64 -3.25 2.23
C ARG A 40 -0.45 -4.65 1.64
N TRP A 41 -0.80 -4.83 0.36
CA TRP A 41 -0.62 -6.09 -0.36
C TRP A 41 0.85 -6.49 -0.52
N TYR A 42 1.73 -5.56 -0.90
CA TYR A 42 3.18 -5.76 -0.95
C TYR A 42 3.76 -6.05 0.43
N GLY A 43 3.29 -5.36 1.47
CA GLY A 43 3.64 -5.65 2.86
C GLY A 43 3.34 -7.10 3.25
N GLY A 44 2.19 -7.64 2.84
CA GLY A 44 1.84 -9.05 3.03
C GLY A 44 2.81 -10.04 2.36
N GLN A 45 3.48 -9.63 1.28
CA GLN A 45 4.54 -10.38 0.61
C GLN A 45 5.94 -10.03 1.10
N ARG A 46 6.06 -9.21 2.15
CA ARG A 46 7.33 -8.72 2.71
C ARG A 46 8.15 -7.89 1.73
N VAL A 47 7.48 -7.27 0.75
CA VAL A 47 8.10 -6.30 -0.15
C VAL A 47 7.84 -4.91 0.42
N ALA A 48 8.90 -4.20 0.78
CA ALA A 48 8.80 -2.84 1.27
C ALA A 48 8.52 -1.89 0.10
N ARG A 49 7.36 -1.24 0.13
CA ARG A 49 7.00 -0.16 -0.81
C ARG A 49 6.57 1.07 -0.02
N THR A 50 7.10 2.22 -0.39
CA THR A 50 6.79 3.54 0.16
C THR A 50 5.73 4.20 -0.71
N VAL A 51 4.67 4.72 -0.11
CA VAL A 51 3.75 5.60 -0.84
C VAL A 51 4.39 6.98 -0.88
N VAL A 52 4.55 7.52 -2.09
CA VAL A 52 5.03 8.87 -2.33
C VAL A 52 3.83 9.72 -2.70
N ILE A 53 3.59 10.80 -1.95
CA ILE A 53 2.52 11.77 -2.20
C ILE A 53 3.15 13.03 -2.76
N VAL A 54 2.62 13.47 -3.89
CA VAL A 54 3.16 14.58 -4.65
C VAL A 54 2.06 15.54 -5.07
N VAL A 55 2.44 16.76 -5.40
CA VAL A 55 1.57 17.78 -5.98
C VAL A 55 2.29 18.46 -7.15
N THR A 56 1.56 19.07 -8.07
CA THR A 56 2.17 19.97 -9.05
C THR A 56 2.87 21.15 -8.38
N ALA A 57 3.87 21.72 -9.06
CA ALA A 57 4.53 22.94 -8.58
C ALA A 57 3.49 24.06 -8.35
N PRO A 58 3.66 24.92 -7.32
CA PRO A 58 2.67 25.96 -6.99
C PRO A 58 2.32 26.90 -8.15
N SER A 59 3.22 27.06 -9.13
CA SER A 59 3.06 27.93 -10.29
C SER A 59 2.34 27.30 -11.48
N SER A 60 2.11 25.98 -11.50
CA SER A 60 1.52 25.25 -12.64
C SER A 60 0.07 24.79 -12.44
N GLY A 61 -0.59 25.30 -11.39
CA GLY A 61 -1.91 24.84 -10.94
C GLY A 61 -1.80 23.81 -9.81
N PHE A 62 -2.94 23.37 -9.27
CA PHE A 62 -2.98 22.35 -8.21
C PHE A 62 -3.53 21.02 -8.72
N HIS A 63 -2.68 20.00 -8.70
CA HIS A 63 -3.04 18.61 -8.93
C HIS A 63 -2.29 17.75 -7.91
N ALA A 64 -2.98 16.81 -7.28
CA ALA A 64 -2.41 15.91 -6.28
C ALA A 64 -2.41 14.48 -6.81
N HIS A 65 -1.28 13.79 -6.63
CA HIS A 65 -1.11 12.43 -7.11
C HIS A 65 -0.30 11.58 -6.11
N ALA A 66 -0.33 10.26 -6.30
CA ALA A 66 0.42 9.33 -5.49
C ALA A 66 0.83 8.08 -6.28
N TRP A 67 2.04 7.59 -6.02
CA TRP A 67 2.56 6.32 -6.56
C TRP A 67 3.33 5.54 -5.49
N LEU A 68 3.65 4.27 -5.79
CA LEU A 68 4.62 3.51 -4.99
C LEU A 68 6.04 3.77 -5.51
N ASP A 69 6.99 3.85 -4.59
CA ASP A 69 8.41 3.97 -4.91
C ASP A 69 8.87 2.88 -5.88
N GLY A 70 9.47 3.25 -7.00
CA GLY A 70 9.90 2.30 -8.04
C GLY A 70 8.80 1.91 -9.04
N ASP A 71 7.58 2.43 -8.92
CA ASP A 71 6.67 2.53 -10.08
C ASP A 71 7.19 3.63 -11.02
N SER A 72 7.05 3.43 -12.32
CA SER A 72 7.26 4.49 -13.31
C SER A 72 6.00 5.35 -13.38
N ASP A 73 6.16 6.67 -13.33
CA ASP A 73 5.05 7.62 -13.50
C ASP A 73 5.48 8.71 -14.48
N ALA A 74 4.66 8.93 -15.52
CA ALA A 74 4.96 9.89 -16.59
C ALA A 74 4.94 11.34 -16.10
N GLU A 75 4.19 11.62 -15.03
CA GLU A 75 4.04 12.96 -14.48
C GLU A 75 5.13 13.29 -13.45
N ARG A 76 6.01 12.33 -13.14
CA ARG A 76 7.00 12.44 -12.05
C ARG A 76 7.85 13.71 -12.13
N GLU A 77 8.28 14.13 -13.32
CA GLU A 77 9.14 15.29 -13.50
C GLU A 77 8.42 16.64 -13.22
N ALA A 78 7.10 16.67 -13.35
CA ALA A 78 6.28 17.87 -13.15
C ALA A 78 5.77 18.02 -11.69
N MET A 79 6.09 17.07 -10.83
CA MET A 79 5.52 16.93 -9.49
C MET A 79 6.58 17.16 -8.41
N VAL A 80 6.16 17.83 -7.33
CA VAL A 80 6.93 18.07 -6.12
C VAL A 80 6.46 17.11 -5.03
N GLU A 81 7.39 16.37 -4.45
CA GLU A 81 7.12 15.47 -3.34
C GLU A 81 6.85 16.25 -2.05
N ILE A 82 5.77 15.90 -1.34
CA ILE A 82 5.40 16.52 -0.06
C ILE A 82 5.40 15.54 1.11
N LEU A 83 5.23 14.24 0.84
CA LEU A 83 5.21 13.23 1.89
C LEU A 83 5.66 11.86 1.38
N ARG A 84 6.47 11.18 2.20
CA ARG A 84 6.71 9.74 2.12
C ARG A 84 6.03 9.04 3.27
N ARG A 85 5.18 8.07 2.93
CA ARG A 85 4.56 7.16 3.89
C ARG A 85 5.23 5.78 3.78
N PRO A 86 6.21 5.47 4.64
CA PRO A 86 6.87 4.17 4.63
C PRO A 86 5.89 3.05 4.96
N VAL A 87 6.20 1.84 4.53
CA VAL A 87 5.45 0.66 4.94
C VAL A 87 5.57 0.49 6.47
N PRO A 88 4.47 0.28 7.20
CA PRO A 88 4.54 -0.05 8.62
C PRO A 88 5.38 -1.32 8.87
N PRO A 89 6.39 -1.28 9.76
CA PRO A 89 7.28 -2.42 10.00
C PRO A 89 6.56 -3.71 10.43
N ALA A 90 5.43 -3.55 11.15
CA ALA A 90 4.58 -4.66 11.55
C ALA A 90 3.98 -5.45 10.37
N TRP A 91 3.95 -4.88 9.17
CA TRP A 91 3.48 -5.58 7.97
C TRP A 91 4.58 -6.47 7.36
N LEU A 92 5.85 -6.19 7.62
CA LEU A 92 7.00 -6.93 7.07
C LEU A 92 7.44 -8.11 7.95
N THR A 93 7.04 -8.09 9.22
CA THR A 93 7.43 -9.11 10.19
C THR A 93 6.52 -10.34 10.06
N PRO A 94 7.06 -11.58 10.12
CA PRO A 94 6.24 -12.78 10.19
C PRO A 94 5.30 -12.71 11.40
N ARG A 95 4.00 -12.95 11.20
CA ARG A 95 3.06 -13.08 12.31
C ARG A 95 3.45 -14.32 13.13
N ARG A 96 3.94 -14.14 14.36
CA ARG A 96 4.08 -15.25 15.32
C ARG A 96 2.67 -15.83 15.53
N GLY A 97 2.48 -17.11 15.21
CA GLY A 97 1.21 -17.81 15.42
C GLY A 97 0.86 -18.88 14.39
N ALA A 98 1.43 -18.85 13.17
CA ALA A 98 1.17 -19.92 12.18
C ALA A 98 1.97 -21.21 12.46
N ALA A 99 3.11 -21.11 13.15
CA ALA A 99 3.99 -22.25 13.42
C ALA A 99 3.55 -23.10 14.64
N GLU A 100 2.88 -22.52 15.64
CA GLU A 100 2.45 -23.28 16.83
C GLU A 100 1.24 -24.17 16.57
N ALA A 101 0.40 -23.85 15.58
CA ALA A 101 -0.77 -24.65 15.22
C ALA A 101 -0.44 -26.03 14.60
N TRP A 102 0.83 -26.26 14.21
CA TRP A 102 1.29 -27.54 13.65
C TRP A 102 2.12 -28.38 14.62
N ALA A 103 2.60 -27.81 15.73
CA ALA A 103 3.46 -28.53 16.68
C ALA A 103 2.69 -29.40 17.69
N GLY A 104 1.37 -29.20 17.84
CA GLY A 104 0.53 -29.93 18.80
C GLY A 104 -0.23 -31.15 18.26
N ARG A 105 0.09 -31.63 17.05
CA ARG A 105 -0.50 -32.85 16.47
C ARG A 105 0.57 -33.88 16.12
N ARG A 106 1.31 -34.36 17.12
CA ARG A 106 2.08 -35.60 17.05
C ARG A 106 1.91 -36.38 18.33
#